data_AF-A0A857L361-F1
#
_entry.id   AF-A0A857L361-F1
#
_cell.length_a   1.000
_cell.length_b   1.000
_cell.length_c   1.000
_cell.angle_alpha   90.00
_cell.angle_beta   90.00
_cell.angle_gamma   90.00
#
_symmetry.space_group_name_H-M   'P 1'
#
loop_
_entity.id
_entity.type
_entity.pdbx_description
1 polymer ?
#
loop_
_entity_poly.entity_id
_entity_poly.type
_entity_poly.pdbx_seq_one_letter_code
_entity_poly.pdbx_strand_id
1 'polypeptide(L)'
;MAVPAGVHVRTTNRNCTETRHSYCLNSGEHPGQRRTSQEVTVIGVYVGHVSTQDRLYGFLHSILSDQLGQWRRHPRFRAFRLNGSNEVYGYEESHSHARIICKFYGPKFGWDRERAARVAYQEHEAMERLRGYDLVGSPHHVIRPLGVDPDTNCVIATEFYKGEPFFHAIRRATHHGDDAHLYWRLKALAYFLATQHNRSASGETVDFDVDTAYLRYLLSVLQRRNKIGQWDCDELLWLSGLWRMRPRMWSDRQVLLHGDATPANFLFGHGLDVAAIDLERTAPGDRMFDVGRVAGELQHAFMSATGSRHRAEPFIGHFLWEYSCHFPDREVTFASITSRVPYYMGLNLLRIARNDYVDDHYRRRLIRQAKRHLRAA
;
A
#
# COMPACT_ATOMS: atom_id res chain seq x y z
N MET A 1 -21.61 -1.97 -12.24
CA MET A 1 -20.74 -0.78 -12.25
C MET A 1 -21.57 0.39 -11.80
N ALA A 2 -21.51 0.73 -10.51
CA ALA A 2 -22.16 1.93 -9.99
C ALA A 2 -21.11 3.02 -9.93
N VAL A 3 -21.26 4.06 -10.75
CA VAL A 3 -20.72 5.37 -10.41
C VAL A 3 -21.39 5.75 -9.09
N PRO A 4 -20.68 6.30 -8.07
CA PRO A 4 -21.34 6.78 -6.86
C PRO A 4 -22.51 7.67 -7.26
N ALA A 5 -23.69 7.40 -6.71
CA ALA A 5 -24.91 8.11 -7.07
C ALA A 5 -24.70 9.62 -6.89
N GLY A 6 -24.63 10.37 -7.99
CA GLY A 6 -24.51 11.84 -8.00
C GLY A 6 -23.32 12.45 -8.76
N VAL A 7 -22.45 11.64 -9.39
CA VAL A 7 -21.51 12.17 -10.40
C VAL A 7 -22.25 12.38 -11.73
N HIS A 8 -22.48 13.63 -12.11
CA HIS A 8 -23.01 13.95 -13.43
C HIS A 8 -21.91 13.83 -14.49
N VAL A 9 -21.90 12.71 -15.21
CA VAL A 9 -21.08 12.53 -16.42
C VAL A 9 -21.67 13.41 -17.52
N ARG A 10 -21.03 14.53 -17.85
CA ARG A 10 -21.30 15.21 -19.12
C ARG A 10 -20.65 14.41 -20.23
N THR A 11 -21.44 13.64 -20.98
CA THR A 11 -21.04 13.11 -22.29
C THR A 11 -20.90 14.27 -23.27
N THR A 12 -19.71 14.88 -23.34
CA THR A 12 -19.36 15.69 -24.51
C THR A 12 -19.02 14.73 -25.66
N ASN A 13 -20.04 14.44 -26.47
CA ASN A 13 -19.86 13.86 -27.80
C ASN A 13 -18.95 14.81 -28.62
N ARG A 14 -17.70 14.43 -28.80
CA ARG A 14 -16.90 14.85 -29.97
C ARG A 14 -16.23 13.61 -30.54
N ASN A 15 -16.75 13.19 -31.69
CA ASN A 15 -16.17 12.24 -32.60
C ASN A 15 -14.67 12.54 -32.79
N CYS A 16 -13.81 11.57 -32.50
CA CYS A 16 -12.56 11.39 -33.21
C CYS A 16 -12.29 9.88 -33.29
N THR A 17 -12.17 9.48 -34.54
CA THR A 17 -12.08 8.13 -35.09
C THR A 17 -10.91 7.31 -34.55
N GLU A 18 -11.15 6.00 -34.51
CA GLU A 18 -10.16 4.95 -34.31
C GLU A 18 -8.91 5.13 -35.17
N THR A 19 -7.74 4.89 -34.60
CA THR A 19 -6.65 4.23 -35.34
C THR A 19 -5.78 3.45 -34.36
N ARG A 20 -5.80 2.13 -34.53
CA ARG A 20 -4.78 1.21 -34.03
C ARG A 20 -3.43 1.59 -34.65
N HIS A 21 -2.35 1.71 -33.86
CA HIS A 21 -1.02 1.29 -34.31
C HIS A 21 -0.03 1.12 -33.14
N SER A 22 0.42 -0.13 -32.99
CA SER A 22 1.82 -0.57 -32.89
C SER A 22 2.91 0.51 -32.84
N TYR A 23 3.83 0.42 -31.87
CA TYR A 23 5.15 1.05 -31.98
C TYR A 23 6.29 0.11 -31.60
N CYS A 24 7.05 -0.25 -32.63
CA CYS A 24 8.45 -0.63 -32.57
C CYS A 24 9.35 0.62 -32.40
N LEU A 25 10.56 0.32 -31.93
CA LEU A 25 11.77 1.13 -31.75
C LEU A 25 12.06 2.15 -32.86
N ASN A 26 12.50 3.37 -32.50
CA ASN A 26 13.88 3.84 -32.77
C ASN A 26 14.25 5.20 -32.15
N SER A 27 15.56 5.28 -31.89
CA SER A 27 16.51 6.30 -31.42
C SER A 27 16.43 7.75 -31.93
N GLY A 28 16.94 8.70 -31.10
CA GLY A 28 17.51 9.99 -31.53
C GLY A 28 17.56 11.06 -30.42
N GLU A 29 18.76 11.42 -29.95
CA GLU A 29 19.05 12.43 -28.91
C GLU A 29 18.99 13.90 -29.43
N HIS A 30 18.59 14.86 -28.58
CA HIS A 30 19.45 15.96 -28.07
C HIS A 30 18.69 16.92 -27.10
N PRO A 31 19.41 17.66 -26.22
CA PRO A 31 18.89 18.16 -24.96
C PRO A 31 18.61 19.68 -24.94
N GLY A 32 17.68 20.09 -24.09
CA GLY A 32 17.61 21.45 -23.58
C GLY A 32 16.26 22.13 -23.75
N GLN A 33 15.36 21.97 -22.77
CA GLN A 33 14.39 23.01 -22.44
C GLN A 33 13.78 22.81 -21.05
N ARG A 34 14.03 23.83 -20.22
CA ARG A 34 13.26 24.35 -19.07
C ARG A 34 12.27 23.37 -18.42
N ARG A 35 12.63 22.95 -17.19
CA ARG A 35 11.69 22.38 -16.21
C ARG A 35 10.60 23.40 -15.90
N THR A 36 9.49 23.34 -16.61
CA THR A 36 8.22 23.89 -16.17
C THR A 36 7.72 23.04 -15.00
N SER A 37 7.30 23.71 -13.94
CA SER A 37 6.61 23.14 -12.80
C SER A 37 5.45 22.28 -13.29
N GLN A 38 5.61 20.95 -13.23
CA GLN A 38 4.50 20.02 -13.44
C GLN A 38 3.48 20.29 -12.33
N GLU A 39 2.40 20.98 -12.69
CA GLU A 39 1.13 20.90 -11.97
C GLU A 39 0.80 19.42 -11.85
N VAL A 40 0.96 18.87 -10.65
CA VAL A 40 0.55 17.50 -10.39
C VAL A 40 -0.97 17.52 -10.40
N THR A 41 -1.57 17.15 -11.51
CA THR A 41 -3.00 16.86 -11.63
C THR A 41 -3.37 15.80 -10.59
N VAL A 42 -4.58 15.84 -10.03
CA VAL A 42 -5.12 14.68 -9.30
C VAL A 42 -4.92 13.45 -10.17
N ILE A 43 -4.19 12.45 -9.67
CA ILE A 43 -3.90 11.22 -10.41
C ILE A 43 -5.23 10.48 -10.56
N GLY A 44 -5.80 10.44 -11.77
CA GLY A 44 -7.04 9.71 -12.03
C GLY A 44 -7.72 10.11 -13.32
N VAL A 45 -8.75 9.34 -13.68
CA VAL A 45 -9.62 9.62 -14.82
C VAL A 45 -10.72 10.57 -14.35
N TYR A 46 -10.83 11.75 -14.97
CA TYR A 46 -11.92 12.67 -14.69
C TYR A 46 -13.27 12.01 -15.00
N VAL A 47 -14.19 12.03 -14.03
CA VAL A 47 -15.51 11.37 -14.14
C VAL A 47 -16.68 12.35 -14.10
N GLY A 48 -16.47 13.60 -13.72
CA GLY A 48 -17.54 14.61 -13.71
C GLY A 48 -17.42 15.61 -12.57
N HIS A 49 -18.54 16.27 -12.27
CA HIS A 49 -18.68 17.13 -11.10
C HIS A 49 -19.64 16.48 -10.09
N VAL A 50 -19.44 16.79 -8.81
CA VAL A 50 -20.37 16.43 -7.74
C VAL A 50 -21.58 17.35 -7.82
N SER A 51 -22.79 16.77 -7.85
CA SER A 51 -24.04 17.54 -7.84
C SER A 51 -24.23 18.27 -6.51
N THR A 52 -24.74 19.50 -6.52
CA THR A 52 -25.07 20.24 -5.29
C THR A 52 -26.24 19.63 -4.51
N GLN A 53 -26.99 18.72 -5.15
CA GLN A 53 -28.08 17.96 -4.52
C GLN A 53 -27.61 16.62 -3.93
N ASP A 54 -26.36 16.22 -4.19
CA ASP A 54 -25.77 15.01 -3.63
C ASP A 54 -25.34 15.24 -2.18
N ARG A 55 -25.57 14.26 -1.29
CA ARG A 55 -25.13 14.32 0.11
C ARG A 55 -23.61 14.45 0.21
N LEU A 56 -22.88 13.86 -0.74
CA LEU A 56 -21.42 13.97 -0.83
C LEU A 56 -20.97 15.44 -0.98
N TYR A 57 -21.75 16.30 -1.64
CA TYR A 57 -21.42 17.72 -1.74
C TYR A 57 -21.39 18.39 -0.38
N GLY A 58 -22.40 18.13 0.46
CA GLY A 58 -22.47 18.67 1.82
C GLY A 58 -21.28 18.22 2.67
N PHE A 59 -20.92 16.94 2.58
CA PHE A 59 -19.78 16.37 3.28
C PHE A 59 -18.43 16.95 2.83
N LEU A 60 -18.19 17.08 1.52
CA LEU A 60 -16.97 17.71 1.01
C LEU A 60 -16.90 19.20 1.37
N HIS A 61 -18.03 19.89 1.38
CA HIS A 61 -18.11 21.29 1.76
C HIS A 61 -17.80 21.52 3.24
N SER A 62 -18.32 20.68 4.15
CA SER A 62 -17.97 20.77 5.57
C SER A 62 -16.48 20.50 5.80
N ILE A 63 -15.91 19.48 5.14
CA ILE A 63 -14.46 19.23 5.20
C ILE A 63 -13.66 20.44 4.73
N LEU A 64 -14.03 21.03 3.58
CA LEU A 64 -13.34 22.18 3.02
C LEU A 64 -13.36 23.39 3.99
N SER A 65 -14.51 23.63 4.61
CA SER A 65 -14.69 24.69 5.61
C SER A 65 -13.90 24.39 6.89
N ASP A 66 -14.20 23.25 7.52
CA ASP A 66 -13.90 23.01 8.93
C ASP A 66 -12.53 22.38 9.13
N GLN A 67 -12.08 21.56 8.18
CA GLN A 67 -10.81 20.83 8.28
C GLN A 67 -9.69 21.48 7.48
N LEU A 68 -10.02 22.10 6.35
CA LEU A 68 -9.04 22.74 5.47
C LEU A 68 -8.98 24.26 5.61
N GLY A 69 -9.91 24.88 6.34
CA GLY A 69 -9.95 26.34 6.57
C GLY A 69 -10.23 27.14 5.30
N GLN A 70 -10.86 26.52 4.30
CA GLN A 70 -11.07 27.09 2.96
C GLN A 70 -12.56 27.29 2.67
N TRP A 71 -13.28 27.88 3.62
CA TRP A 71 -14.72 28.14 3.45
C TRP A 71 -15.02 28.89 2.15
N ARG A 72 -16.06 28.43 1.45
CA ARG A 72 -16.57 29.04 0.22
C ARG A 72 -18.08 28.92 0.19
N ARG A 73 -18.77 29.95 -0.30
CA ARG A 73 -20.23 29.95 -0.39
C ARG A 73 -20.78 28.86 -1.33
N HIS A 74 -20.11 28.63 -2.47
CA HIS A 74 -20.54 27.70 -3.52
C HIS A 74 -19.33 26.98 -4.15
N PRO A 75 -18.63 26.08 -3.42
CA PRO A 75 -17.51 25.32 -3.96
C PRO A 75 -17.95 24.44 -5.13
N ARG A 76 -17.05 24.17 -6.07
CA ARG A 76 -17.31 23.27 -7.20
C ARG A 76 -16.29 22.14 -7.23
N PHE A 77 -16.75 20.92 -6.96
CA PHE A 77 -15.88 19.75 -6.89
C PHE A 77 -15.83 18.99 -8.21
N ARG A 78 -14.62 18.85 -8.77
CA ARG A 78 -14.30 17.95 -9.87
C ARG A 78 -13.92 16.59 -9.31
N ALA A 79 -14.53 15.52 -9.83
CA ALA A 79 -14.29 14.16 -9.38
C ALA A 79 -13.37 13.41 -10.36
N PHE A 80 -12.41 12.67 -9.81
CA PHE A 80 -11.45 11.86 -10.52
C PHE A 80 -11.45 10.46 -9.90
N ARG A 81 -11.61 9.43 -10.72
CA ARG A 81 -11.47 8.04 -10.28
C ARG A 81 -10.00 7.67 -10.26
N LEU A 82 -9.49 7.21 -9.12
CA LEU A 82 -8.09 6.82 -9.00
C LEU A 82 -7.86 5.47 -9.72
N ASN A 83 -6.68 5.31 -10.30
CA ASN A 83 -6.31 4.05 -10.95
C ASN A 83 -6.08 2.97 -9.89
N GLY A 84 -6.59 1.76 -10.12
CA GLY A 84 -6.35 0.60 -9.25
C GLY A 84 -7.39 0.33 -8.16
N SER A 85 -8.40 1.20 -7.99
CA SER A 85 -9.56 0.92 -7.15
C SER A 85 -10.84 1.48 -7.76
N ASN A 86 -11.91 0.68 -7.79
CA ASN A 86 -13.22 1.14 -8.26
C ASN A 86 -13.93 2.03 -7.22
N GLU A 87 -13.42 2.06 -5.99
CA GLU A 87 -14.09 2.64 -4.82
C GLU A 87 -13.31 3.80 -4.20
N VAL A 88 -12.30 4.33 -4.89
CA VAL A 88 -11.49 5.46 -4.42
C VAL A 88 -11.50 6.59 -5.45
N TYR A 89 -11.87 7.79 -5.00
CA TYR A 89 -12.04 8.97 -5.84
C TYR A 89 -11.34 10.17 -5.22
N GLY A 90 -10.72 10.99 -6.07
CA GLY A 90 -10.16 12.28 -5.72
C GLY A 90 -11.13 13.39 -6.11
N TYR A 91 -11.31 14.35 -5.22
CA TYR A 91 -12.15 15.51 -5.40
C TYR A 91 -11.28 16.76 -5.33
N GLU A 92 -11.35 17.60 -6.35
CA GLU A 92 -10.66 18.89 -6.38
C GLU A 92 -11.66 20.04 -6.43
N GLU A 93 -11.55 20.98 -5.49
CA GLU A 93 -12.30 22.24 -5.57
C GLU A 93 -11.71 23.12 -6.68
N SER A 94 -12.59 23.64 -7.55
CA SER A 94 -12.19 24.23 -8.83
C SER A 94 -11.42 25.55 -8.72
N HIS A 95 -11.49 26.27 -7.60
CA HIS A 95 -10.88 27.58 -7.42
C HIS A 95 -9.71 27.57 -6.44
N SER A 96 -9.87 26.90 -5.30
CA SER A 96 -8.82 26.79 -4.29
C SER A 96 -7.83 25.68 -4.60
N HIS A 97 -8.19 24.76 -5.50
CA HIS A 97 -7.42 23.55 -5.82
C HIS A 97 -7.20 22.65 -4.60
N ALA A 98 -7.99 22.81 -3.53
CA ALA A 98 -8.01 21.87 -2.42
C ALA A 98 -8.42 20.49 -2.92
N ARG A 99 -7.72 19.46 -2.42
CA ARG A 99 -7.90 18.09 -2.85
C ARG A 99 -8.19 17.19 -1.66
N ILE A 100 -9.20 16.35 -1.84
CA ILE A 100 -9.68 15.38 -0.87
C ILE A 100 -9.72 14.02 -1.55
N ILE A 101 -9.25 12.97 -0.89
CA ILE A 101 -9.43 11.59 -1.35
C ILE A 101 -10.57 10.97 -0.56
N CYS A 102 -11.50 10.31 -1.23
CA CYS A 102 -12.56 9.55 -0.58
C CYS A 102 -12.50 8.07 -0.97
N LYS A 103 -12.61 7.19 0.03
CA LYS A 103 -12.73 5.74 -0.12
C LYS A 103 -14.13 5.31 0.34
N PHE A 104 -14.85 4.60 -0.52
CA PHE A 104 -16.24 4.19 -0.29
C PHE A 104 -16.32 2.72 0.11
N TYR A 105 -16.94 2.44 1.26
CA TYR A 105 -17.04 1.07 1.78
C TYR A 105 -18.36 0.37 1.46
N GLY A 106 -19.44 1.12 1.23
CA GLY A 106 -20.76 0.57 0.92
C GLY A 106 -20.73 -0.48 -0.19
N PRO A 107 -20.17 -0.19 -1.38
CA PRO A 107 -20.13 -1.14 -2.49
C PRO A 107 -19.36 -2.44 -2.19
N LYS A 108 -18.36 -2.40 -1.30
CA LYS A 108 -17.56 -3.59 -0.88
C LYS A 108 -18.39 -4.60 -0.10
N PHE A 109 -19.40 -4.14 0.64
CA PHE A 109 -20.21 -4.98 1.54
C PHE A 109 -21.69 -5.09 1.13
N GLY A 110 -22.09 -4.43 0.03
CA GLY A 110 -23.43 -4.49 -0.51
C GLY A 110 -24.47 -4.00 0.50
N TRP A 111 -25.31 -4.91 0.99
CA TRP A 111 -26.40 -4.61 1.93
C TRP A 111 -25.95 -4.47 3.39
N ASP A 112 -24.76 -4.97 3.74
CA ASP A 112 -24.24 -4.95 5.12
C ASP A 112 -23.58 -3.58 5.43
N ARG A 113 -24.43 -2.56 5.57
CA ARG A 113 -24.03 -1.18 5.86
C ARG A 113 -23.35 -1.04 7.21
N GLU A 114 -23.77 -1.81 8.21
CA GLU A 114 -23.13 -1.77 9.53
C GLU A 114 -21.69 -2.22 9.45
N ARG A 115 -21.41 -3.29 8.70
CA ARG A 115 -20.03 -3.72 8.46
C ARG A 115 -19.23 -2.70 7.67
N ALA A 116 -19.82 -2.09 6.66
CA ALA A 116 -19.16 -1.02 5.90
C ALA A 116 -18.78 0.16 6.81
N ALA A 117 -19.70 0.61 7.65
CA ALA A 117 -19.44 1.68 8.62
C ALA A 117 -18.37 1.27 9.64
N ARG A 118 -18.45 0.06 10.22
CA ARG A 118 -17.43 -0.44 11.16
C ARG A 118 -16.03 -0.43 10.55
N VAL A 119 -15.88 -0.89 9.31
CA VAL A 119 -14.56 -0.91 8.64
C VAL A 119 -14.08 0.52 8.33
N ALA A 120 -14.96 1.42 7.91
CA ALA A 120 -14.61 2.83 7.69
C ALA A 120 -14.12 3.50 8.98
N TYR A 121 -14.83 3.31 10.10
CA TYR A 121 -14.42 3.83 11.41
C TYR A 121 -13.13 3.19 11.92
N GLN A 122 -12.94 1.88 11.71
CA GLN A 122 -11.69 1.20 12.09
C GLN A 122 -10.48 1.79 11.34
N GLU A 123 -10.59 2.06 10.04
CA GLU A 123 -9.52 2.70 9.28
C GLU A 123 -9.27 4.15 9.74
N HIS A 124 -10.34 4.91 10.03
CA HIS A 124 -10.24 6.26 10.60
C HIS A 124 -9.49 6.26 11.93
N GLU A 125 -9.89 5.39 12.87
CA GLU A 125 -9.25 5.25 14.17
C GLU A 125 -7.80 4.78 14.05
N ALA A 126 -7.48 3.92 13.10
CA ALA A 126 -6.11 3.49 12.83
C ALA A 126 -5.23 4.66 12.39
N MET A 127 -5.72 5.52 11.50
CA MET A 127 -5.03 6.74 11.09
C MET A 127 -4.81 7.69 12.26
N GLU A 128 -5.85 8.01 13.03
CA GLU A 128 -5.74 8.89 14.21
C GLU A 128 -4.76 8.33 15.24
N ARG A 129 -4.86 7.03 15.52
CA ARG A 129 -3.97 6.35 16.49
C ARG A 129 -2.51 6.43 16.06
N LEU A 130 -2.19 6.14 14.79
CA LEU A 130 -0.82 6.21 14.29
C LEU A 130 -0.30 7.65 14.24
N ARG A 131 -1.14 8.63 13.89
CA ARG A 131 -0.80 10.05 13.96
C ARG A 131 -0.50 10.51 15.40
N GLY A 132 -1.16 9.93 16.39
CA GLY A 132 -0.88 10.13 17.82
C GLY A 132 0.53 9.69 18.27
N TYR A 133 1.27 8.93 17.46
CA TYR A 133 2.69 8.61 17.67
C TYR A 133 3.64 9.58 16.95
N ASP A 134 3.22 10.84 16.80
CA ASP A 134 3.97 11.90 16.11
C ASP A 134 4.36 11.55 14.66
N LEU A 135 3.50 10.77 13.99
CA LEU A 135 3.63 10.45 12.56
C LEU A 135 2.85 11.49 11.73
N VAL A 136 3.14 12.77 11.98
CA VAL A 136 2.43 13.91 11.38
C VAL A 136 3.42 14.84 10.71
N GLY A 137 3.55 14.69 9.39
CA GLY A 137 4.37 15.57 8.55
C GLY A 137 5.72 14.94 8.21
N SER A 138 6.66 15.77 7.74
CA SER A 138 7.96 15.26 7.30
C SER A 138 8.85 14.89 8.51
N PRO A 139 9.60 13.78 8.45
CA PRO A 139 9.71 12.82 7.34
C PRO A 139 8.71 11.64 7.42
N HIS A 140 7.92 11.56 8.49
CA HIS A 140 7.01 10.42 8.73
C HIS A 140 5.57 10.86 8.82
N HIS A 141 4.82 10.64 7.75
CA HIS A 141 3.47 11.13 7.63
C HIS A 141 2.48 9.96 7.53
N VAL A 142 1.52 9.90 8.44
CA VAL A 142 0.32 9.09 8.25
C VAL A 142 -0.77 10.01 7.74
N ILE A 143 -1.42 9.61 6.65
CA ILE A 143 -2.42 10.46 5.99
C ILE A 143 -3.48 10.93 6.98
N ARG A 144 -3.79 12.23 6.98
CA ARG A 144 -4.80 12.80 7.87
C ARG A 144 -6.19 12.34 7.44
N PRO A 145 -6.96 11.69 8.33
CA PRO A 145 -8.37 11.52 8.10
C PRO A 145 -9.07 12.88 8.29
N LEU A 146 -9.96 13.21 7.36
CA LEU A 146 -10.72 14.47 7.37
C LEU A 146 -12.16 14.26 7.86
N GLY A 147 -12.67 13.04 7.77
CA GLY A 147 -13.97 12.68 8.32
C GLY A 147 -14.50 11.36 7.79
N VAL A 148 -15.57 10.88 8.40
CA VAL A 148 -16.34 9.71 7.98
C VAL A 148 -17.80 10.13 7.86
N ASP A 149 -18.48 9.68 6.79
CA ASP A 149 -19.92 9.82 6.64
C ASP A 149 -20.56 8.44 6.39
N PRO A 150 -21.24 7.84 7.39
CA PRO A 150 -21.87 6.54 7.27
C PRO A 150 -23.04 6.55 6.26
N ASP A 151 -23.68 7.70 6.06
CA ASP A 151 -24.87 7.85 5.22
C ASP A 151 -24.52 7.95 3.73
N THR A 152 -23.30 8.37 3.40
CA THR A 152 -22.80 8.50 2.03
C THR A 152 -21.95 7.28 1.67
N ASN A 153 -22.59 6.12 1.57
CA ASN A 153 -21.93 4.83 1.27
C ASN A 153 -20.76 4.50 2.21
N CYS A 154 -20.86 4.90 3.48
CA CYS A 154 -19.81 4.71 4.48
C CYS A 154 -18.45 5.22 3.97
N VAL A 155 -18.44 6.47 3.52
CA VAL A 155 -17.25 7.09 2.96
C VAL A 155 -16.31 7.55 4.07
N ILE A 156 -15.02 7.34 3.86
CA ILE A 156 -13.96 8.02 4.61
C ILE A 156 -13.27 9.01 3.68
N ALA A 157 -13.08 10.24 4.16
CA ALA A 157 -12.31 11.27 3.47
C ALA A 157 -10.95 11.45 4.14
N THR A 158 -9.90 11.58 3.34
CA THR A 158 -8.53 11.84 3.79
C THR A 158 -7.94 13.00 3.00
N GLU A 159 -6.87 13.58 3.55
CA GLU A 159 -6.11 14.60 2.83
C GLU A 159 -5.50 14.02 1.55
N PHE A 160 -5.29 14.89 0.56
CA PHE A 160 -4.47 14.54 -0.60
C PHE A 160 -3.00 14.79 -0.29
N TYR A 161 -2.20 13.73 -0.33
CA TYR A 161 -0.75 13.83 -0.20
C TYR A 161 -0.06 13.81 -1.57
N LYS A 162 0.75 14.84 -1.85
CA LYS A 162 1.49 14.98 -3.11
C LYS A 162 2.81 14.20 -3.02
N GLY A 163 2.79 12.93 -3.41
CA GLY A 163 3.99 12.08 -3.43
C GLY A 163 4.06 11.12 -4.61
N GLU A 164 5.26 10.61 -4.88
CA GLU A 164 5.52 9.52 -5.83
C GLU A 164 5.16 8.17 -5.18
N PRO A 165 4.26 7.37 -5.76
CA PRO A 165 3.98 6.03 -5.23
C PRO A 165 5.20 5.11 -5.29
N PHE A 166 5.40 4.28 -4.26
CA PHE A 166 6.59 3.42 -4.16
C PHE A 166 6.78 2.48 -5.36
N PHE A 167 5.69 1.93 -5.90
CA PHE A 167 5.77 1.05 -7.07
C PHE A 167 6.42 1.73 -8.30
N HIS A 168 6.34 3.06 -8.43
CA HIS A 168 7.03 3.78 -9.50
C HIS A 168 8.55 3.72 -9.35
N ALA A 169 9.07 3.87 -8.13
CA ALA A 169 10.51 3.77 -7.87
C ALA A 169 11.02 2.35 -8.18
N ILE A 170 10.26 1.31 -7.79
CA ILE A 170 10.58 -0.08 -8.13
C ILE A 170 10.60 -0.27 -9.66
N ARG A 171 9.57 0.22 -10.36
CA ARG A 171 9.47 0.11 -11.82
C ARG A 171 10.63 0.81 -12.54
N ARG A 172 11.08 1.96 -12.03
CA ARG A 172 12.25 2.69 -12.56
C ARG A 172 13.53 1.86 -12.45
N ALA A 173 13.77 1.21 -11.31
CA ALA A 173 14.90 0.31 -11.17
C ALA A 173 14.78 -0.93 -12.09
N THR A 174 13.62 -1.57 -12.14
CA THR A 174 13.46 -2.82 -12.93
C THR A 174 13.50 -2.62 -14.44
N HIS A 175 13.02 -1.47 -14.96
CA HIS A 175 12.94 -1.21 -16.40
C HIS A 175 13.96 -0.22 -16.94
N HIS A 176 14.46 0.70 -16.11
CA HIS A 176 15.34 1.79 -16.53
C HIS A 176 16.70 1.79 -15.82
N GLY A 177 16.94 0.85 -14.89
CA GLY A 177 18.21 0.74 -14.15
C GLY A 177 18.48 1.91 -13.19
N ASP A 178 17.42 2.61 -12.78
CA ASP A 178 17.53 3.74 -11.84
C ASP A 178 17.60 3.26 -10.38
N ASP A 179 18.67 2.53 -10.10
CA ASP A 179 18.88 1.84 -8.82
C ASP A 179 19.09 2.82 -7.67
N ALA A 180 19.78 3.94 -7.93
CA ALA A 180 20.06 4.98 -6.95
C ALA A 180 18.78 5.59 -6.37
N HIS A 181 17.79 5.86 -7.23
CA HIS A 181 16.48 6.35 -6.79
C HIS A 181 15.76 5.34 -5.90
N LEU A 182 15.79 4.05 -6.26
CA LEU A 182 15.17 3.00 -5.45
C LEU A 182 15.86 2.84 -4.10
N TYR A 183 17.20 2.83 -4.03
CA TYR A 183 17.93 2.81 -2.76
C TYR A 183 17.50 3.97 -1.85
N TRP A 184 17.38 5.18 -2.41
CA TRP A 184 16.95 6.33 -1.63
C TRP A 184 15.52 6.19 -1.07
N ARG A 185 14.58 5.71 -1.89
CA ARG A 185 13.20 5.44 -1.42
C ARG A 185 13.14 4.33 -0.37
N LEU A 186 13.97 3.30 -0.50
CA LEU A 186 14.06 2.23 0.49
C LEU A 186 14.61 2.72 1.82
N LYS A 187 15.59 3.61 1.82
CA LYS A 187 16.08 4.24 3.04
C LYS A 187 14.99 5.05 3.74
N ALA A 188 14.27 5.88 3.00
CA ALA A 188 13.16 6.66 3.54
C ALA A 188 12.06 5.77 4.14
N LEU A 189 11.68 4.70 3.42
CA LEU A 189 10.68 3.74 3.91
C LEU A 189 11.15 2.97 5.15
N ALA A 190 12.42 2.58 5.18
CA ALA A 190 13.02 1.93 6.35
C ALA A 190 12.95 2.83 7.58
N TYR A 191 13.27 4.13 7.42
CA TYR A 191 13.19 5.11 8.49
C TYR A 191 11.74 5.31 8.99
N PHE A 192 10.79 5.40 8.07
CA PHE A 192 9.36 5.48 8.39
C PHE A 192 8.90 4.28 9.23
N LEU A 193 9.11 3.06 8.72
CA LEU A 193 8.63 1.85 9.39
C LEU A 193 9.32 1.65 10.74
N ALA A 194 10.64 1.90 10.84
CA ALA A 194 11.33 1.77 12.10
C ALA A 194 10.81 2.78 13.13
N THR A 195 10.54 4.02 12.72
CA THR A 195 9.96 5.05 13.59
C THR A 195 8.55 4.68 14.05
N GLN A 196 7.68 4.24 13.13
CA GLN A 196 6.35 3.76 13.48
C GLN A 196 6.41 2.61 14.48
N HIS A 197 7.20 1.58 14.18
CA HIS A 197 7.30 0.39 15.02
C HIS A 197 7.89 0.70 16.41
N ASN A 198 8.92 1.54 16.48
CA ASN A 198 9.56 1.86 17.75
C ASN A 198 8.70 2.76 18.64
N ARG A 199 7.97 3.72 18.07
CA ARG A 199 7.08 4.60 18.85
C ARG A 199 5.82 3.90 19.32
N SER A 200 5.34 2.91 18.56
CA SER A 200 4.12 2.15 18.88
C SER A 200 4.37 0.81 19.58
N ALA A 201 5.62 0.54 20.00
CA ALA A 201 5.96 -0.68 20.70
C ALA A 201 5.21 -0.77 22.03
N SER A 202 4.54 -1.89 22.26
CA SER A 202 3.82 -2.18 23.50
C SER A 202 4.66 -3.05 24.45
N GLY A 203 4.18 -3.23 25.68
CA GLY A 203 4.78 -4.16 26.64
C GLY A 203 4.57 -5.64 26.28
N GLU A 204 3.64 -5.94 25.38
CA GLU A 204 3.26 -7.31 25.03
C GLU A 204 4.32 -7.97 24.14
N THR A 205 4.58 -9.26 24.38
CA THR A 205 5.46 -10.06 23.52
C THR A 205 4.74 -10.46 22.23
N VAL A 206 5.50 -10.61 21.15
CA VAL A 206 4.97 -11.13 19.88
C VAL A 206 4.32 -12.49 20.10
N ASP A 207 3.08 -12.62 19.62
CA ASP A 207 2.41 -13.90 19.48
C ASP A 207 2.56 -14.41 18.03
N PHE A 208 3.51 -15.32 17.83
CA PHE A 208 3.78 -15.88 16.52
C PHE A 208 2.68 -16.87 16.06
N ASP A 209 1.75 -17.28 16.93
CA ASP A 209 0.58 -18.06 16.48
C ASP A 209 -0.22 -17.31 15.43
N VAL A 210 -0.38 -16.00 15.59
CA VAL A 210 -1.14 -15.15 14.67
C VAL A 210 -0.60 -15.27 13.24
N ASP A 211 0.71 -15.22 13.07
CA ASP A 211 1.36 -15.32 11.77
C ASP A 211 1.24 -16.73 11.16
N THR A 212 1.40 -17.77 11.98
CA THR A 212 1.20 -19.15 11.52
C THR A 212 -0.26 -19.43 11.15
N ALA A 213 -1.22 -18.81 11.87
CA ALA A 213 -2.64 -18.89 11.53
C ALA A 213 -2.94 -18.21 10.20
N TYR A 214 -2.31 -17.07 9.93
CA TYR A 214 -2.44 -16.40 8.65
C TYR A 214 -1.87 -17.24 7.50
N LEU A 215 -0.72 -17.90 7.69
CA LEU A 215 -0.18 -18.86 6.72
C LEU A 215 -1.18 -19.99 6.44
N ARG A 216 -1.73 -20.62 7.49
CA ARG A 216 -2.77 -21.66 7.36
C ARG A 216 -3.97 -21.17 6.57
N TYR A 217 -4.43 -19.95 6.85
CA TYR A 217 -5.51 -19.32 6.10
C TYR A 217 -5.16 -19.18 4.61
N LEU A 218 -3.98 -18.67 4.27
CA LEU A 218 -3.54 -18.53 2.86
C LEU A 218 -3.52 -19.88 2.14
N LEU A 219 -2.96 -20.91 2.76
CA LEU A 219 -2.94 -22.26 2.20
C LEU A 219 -4.35 -22.82 2.00
N SER A 220 -5.24 -22.64 2.98
CA SER A 220 -6.64 -23.09 2.86
C SER A 220 -7.37 -22.43 1.67
N VAL A 221 -7.07 -21.17 1.36
CA VAL A 221 -7.66 -20.47 0.22
C VAL A 221 -7.05 -20.94 -1.08
N LEU A 222 -5.72 -21.07 -1.14
CA LEU A 222 -5.04 -21.61 -2.31
C LEU A 222 -5.54 -23.01 -2.64
N GLN A 223 -5.68 -23.87 -1.64
CA GLN A 223 -6.14 -25.25 -1.80
C GLN A 223 -7.59 -25.32 -2.26
N ARG A 224 -8.51 -24.62 -1.59
CA ARG A 224 -9.94 -24.59 -1.98
C ARG A 224 -10.15 -24.06 -3.40
N ARG A 225 -9.25 -23.20 -3.89
CA ARG A 225 -9.28 -22.66 -5.26
C ARG A 225 -8.49 -23.52 -6.25
N ASN A 226 -8.03 -24.72 -5.86
CA ASN A 226 -7.22 -25.63 -6.69
C ASN A 226 -5.94 -24.98 -7.25
N LYS A 227 -5.35 -24.03 -6.51
CA LYS A 227 -4.15 -23.28 -6.91
C LYS A 227 -2.84 -23.88 -6.40
N ILE A 228 -2.93 -24.88 -5.51
CA ILE A 228 -1.81 -25.60 -4.88
C ILE A 228 -2.25 -27.04 -4.60
N GLY A 229 -1.32 -27.99 -4.69
CA GLY A 229 -1.60 -29.41 -4.37
C GLY A 229 -1.48 -29.71 -2.88
N GLN A 230 -2.09 -30.81 -2.44
CA GLN A 230 -2.06 -31.26 -1.03
C GLN A 230 -0.63 -31.40 -0.51
N TRP A 231 0.25 -32.08 -1.27
CA TRP A 231 1.66 -32.26 -0.89
C TRP A 231 2.39 -30.93 -0.68
N ASP A 232 2.11 -29.92 -1.51
CA ASP A 232 2.72 -28.60 -1.35
C ASP A 232 2.21 -27.88 -0.10
N CYS A 233 0.92 -28.03 0.24
CA CYS A 233 0.34 -27.51 1.47
C CYS A 233 0.98 -28.16 2.70
N ASP A 234 1.06 -29.50 2.73
CA ASP A 234 1.60 -30.26 3.86
C ASP A 234 3.06 -29.88 4.13
N GLU A 235 3.86 -29.74 3.07
CA GLU A 235 5.24 -29.28 3.23
C GLU A 235 5.30 -27.86 3.83
N LEU A 236 4.51 -26.91 3.32
CA LEU A 236 4.52 -25.53 3.83
C LEU A 236 4.03 -25.43 5.28
N LEU A 237 3.05 -26.25 5.67
CA LEU A 237 2.59 -26.37 7.06
C LEU A 237 3.67 -26.95 7.96
N TRP A 238 4.33 -28.02 7.54
CA TRP A 238 5.44 -28.62 8.27
C TRP A 238 6.59 -27.63 8.47
N LEU A 239 7.02 -26.95 7.39
CA LEU A 239 8.03 -25.91 7.48
C LEU A 239 7.61 -24.78 8.43
N SER A 240 6.36 -24.31 8.36
CA SER A 240 5.86 -23.30 9.30
C SER A 240 5.90 -23.79 10.76
N GLY A 241 5.69 -25.08 11.01
CA GLY A 241 5.87 -25.72 12.31
C GLY A 241 7.31 -25.66 12.81
N LEU A 242 8.29 -25.89 11.93
CA LEU A 242 9.71 -25.74 12.27
C LEU A 242 10.07 -24.32 12.67
N TRP A 243 9.53 -23.31 11.99
CA TRP A 243 9.73 -21.90 12.34
C TRP A 243 9.13 -21.58 13.70
N ARG A 244 7.94 -22.12 13.99
CA ARG A 244 7.24 -21.92 15.26
C ARG A 244 8.05 -22.39 16.48
N MET A 245 8.82 -23.47 16.33
CA MET A 245 9.69 -23.99 17.40
C MET A 245 10.89 -23.09 17.72
N ARG A 246 11.12 -22.00 16.98
CA ARG A 246 12.30 -21.13 17.16
C ARG A 246 12.00 -20.01 18.14
N PRO A 247 12.72 -19.89 19.27
CA PRO A 247 12.49 -18.84 20.26
C PRO A 247 12.55 -17.41 19.67
N ARG A 248 13.42 -17.18 18.68
CA ARG A 248 13.57 -15.88 18.00
C ARG A 248 12.31 -15.38 17.28
N MET A 249 11.33 -16.23 16.97
CA MET A 249 10.07 -15.78 16.38
C MET A 249 9.15 -15.11 17.41
N TRP A 250 9.44 -15.28 18.69
CA TRP A 250 8.63 -14.84 19.83
C TRP A 250 9.28 -13.71 20.64
N SER A 251 10.54 -13.40 20.36
CA SER A 251 11.40 -12.61 21.26
C SER A 251 11.23 -11.10 21.19
N ASP A 252 10.44 -10.60 20.23
CA ASP A 252 10.23 -9.17 20.02
C ASP A 252 8.98 -8.67 20.78
N ARG A 253 8.82 -7.36 20.85
CA ARG A 253 7.61 -6.71 21.34
C ARG A 253 6.63 -6.48 20.21
N GLN A 254 5.34 -6.52 20.53
CA GLN A 254 4.31 -6.13 19.58
C GLN A 254 4.43 -4.64 19.28
N VAL A 255 4.19 -4.29 18.02
CA VAL A 255 4.14 -2.91 17.54
C VAL A 255 2.84 -2.72 16.77
N LEU A 256 2.41 -1.48 16.54
CA LEU A 256 1.34 -1.24 15.57
C LEU A 256 1.90 -1.37 14.16
N LEU A 257 1.43 -2.40 13.47
CA LEU A 257 1.72 -2.65 12.08
C LEU A 257 0.91 -1.71 11.19
N HIS A 258 1.45 -1.33 10.04
CA HIS A 258 0.64 -0.90 8.91
C HIS A 258 -0.29 -2.05 8.47
N GLY A 259 0.21 -3.29 8.50
CA GLY A 259 -0.60 -4.48 8.27
C GLY A 259 -0.94 -4.79 6.80
N ASP A 260 -0.64 -3.87 5.88
CA ASP A 260 -0.64 -4.08 4.42
C ASP A 260 0.45 -3.22 3.74
N ALA A 261 1.68 -3.27 4.26
CA ALA A 261 2.85 -2.54 3.75
C ALA A 261 3.28 -2.94 2.31
N THR A 262 2.44 -2.68 1.32
CA THR A 262 2.69 -2.92 -0.10
C THR A 262 3.17 -1.65 -0.82
N PRO A 263 3.84 -1.75 -1.97
CA PRO A 263 4.27 -0.57 -2.73
C PRO A 263 3.17 0.39 -3.20
N ALA A 264 1.91 -0.02 -3.16
CA ALA A 264 0.80 0.88 -3.46
C ALA A 264 0.47 1.83 -2.30
N ASN A 265 0.86 1.47 -1.08
CA ASN A 265 0.39 2.10 0.16
C ASN A 265 1.40 3.10 0.76
N PHE A 266 2.49 3.38 0.04
CA PHE A 266 3.48 4.38 0.41
C PHE A 266 3.68 5.40 -0.70
N LEU A 267 3.63 6.68 -0.34
CA LEU A 267 3.88 7.82 -1.21
C LEU A 267 5.12 8.56 -0.71
N PHE A 268 5.98 8.98 -1.63
CA PHE A 268 7.22 9.67 -1.28
C PHE A 268 7.21 11.13 -1.70
N GLY A 269 7.40 12.01 -0.73
CA GLY A 269 7.64 13.43 -0.94
C GLY A 269 9.11 13.71 -1.30
N HIS A 270 9.54 14.93 -0.96
CA HIS A 270 10.92 15.36 -1.12
C HIS A 270 11.81 14.80 -0.01
N GLY A 271 13.07 14.48 -0.33
CA GLY A 271 14.03 13.97 0.66
C GLY A 271 13.59 12.62 1.25
N LEU A 272 13.51 12.55 2.59
CA LEU A 272 13.10 11.38 3.36
C LEU A 272 11.60 11.31 3.64
N ASP A 273 10.81 12.22 3.06
CA ASP A 273 9.38 12.31 3.35
C ASP A 273 8.61 11.11 2.81
N VAL A 274 7.95 10.37 3.71
CA VAL A 274 7.12 9.20 3.41
C VAL A 274 5.74 9.39 4.01
N ALA A 275 4.72 9.21 3.17
CA ALA A 275 3.34 9.08 3.61
C ALA A 275 2.84 7.64 3.51
N ALA A 276 2.25 7.12 4.58
CA ALA A 276 1.51 5.87 4.60
C ALA A 276 0.00 6.11 4.42
N ILE A 277 -0.63 5.25 3.62
CA ILE A 277 -2.07 5.24 3.31
C ILE A 277 -2.62 3.81 3.47
N ASP A 278 -3.95 3.65 3.41
CA ASP A 278 -4.62 2.35 3.46
C ASP A 278 -4.30 1.54 4.73
N LEU A 279 -4.78 2.06 5.86
CA LEU A 279 -4.48 1.54 7.21
C LEU A 279 -5.57 0.59 7.74
N GLU A 280 -6.42 0.04 6.86
CA GLU A 280 -7.53 -0.86 7.20
C GLU A 280 -7.09 -2.17 7.89
N ARG A 281 -5.79 -2.49 7.84
CA ARG A 281 -5.19 -3.68 8.45
C ARG A 281 -4.29 -3.41 9.64
N THR A 282 -4.30 -2.18 10.15
CA THR A 282 -3.51 -1.80 11.32
C THR A 282 -3.91 -2.65 12.52
N ALA A 283 -2.94 -3.35 13.09
CA ALA A 283 -3.12 -4.20 14.26
C ALA A 283 -1.80 -4.35 15.02
N PRO A 284 -1.85 -4.68 16.33
CA PRO A 284 -0.68 -5.13 17.05
C PRO A 284 -0.10 -6.40 16.41
N GLY A 285 1.22 -6.50 16.33
CA GLY A 285 1.87 -7.72 15.87
C GLY A 285 3.38 -7.60 15.76
N ASP A 286 3.99 -8.58 15.11
CA ASP A 286 5.42 -8.60 14.86
C ASP A 286 5.82 -7.61 13.77
N ARG A 287 6.75 -6.70 14.07
CA ARG A 287 7.32 -5.74 13.10
C ARG A 287 7.80 -6.43 11.82
N MET A 288 8.22 -7.69 11.91
CA MET A 288 8.67 -8.47 10.77
C MET A 288 7.58 -8.75 9.75
N PHE A 289 6.30 -8.64 10.11
CA PHE A 289 5.17 -8.76 9.19
C PHE A 289 5.21 -7.69 8.09
N ASP A 290 5.42 -6.43 8.46
CA ASP A 290 5.52 -5.34 7.48
C ASP A 290 6.89 -5.32 6.79
N VAL A 291 7.98 -5.48 7.56
CA VAL A 291 9.35 -5.51 7.01
C VAL A 291 9.51 -6.65 5.98
N GLY A 292 9.05 -7.85 6.32
CA GLY A 292 9.10 -9.00 5.44
C GLY A 292 8.12 -8.91 4.27
N ARG A 293 7.00 -8.20 4.43
CA ARG A 293 6.11 -7.87 3.30
C ARG A 293 6.81 -6.99 2.29
N VAL A 294 7.42 -5.87 2.70
CA VAL A 294 8.18 -5.00 1.79
C VAL A 294 9.27 -5.79 1.06
N ALA A 295 10.05 -6.60 1.79
CA ALA A 295 11.09 -7.44 1.18
C ALA A 295 10.51 -8.45 0.17
N GLY A 296 9.38 -9.09 0.51
CA GLY A 296 8.68 -10.01 -0.39
C GLY A 296 8.11 -9.35 -1.64
N GLU A 297 7.57 -8.13 -1.51
CA GLU A 297 7.08 -7.32 -2.64
C GLU A 297 8.23 -6.92 -3.58
N LEU A 298 9.39 -6.52 -3.04
CA LEU A 298 10.58 -6.26 -3.84
C LEU A 298 11.01 -7.51 -4.61
N GLN A 299 11.12 -8.65 -3.93
CA GLN A 299 11.49 -9.89 -4.62
C GLN A 299 10.48 -10.25 -5.72
N HIS A 300 9.19 -10.14 -5.44
CA HIS A 300 8.14 -10.38 -6.42
C HIS A 300 8.27 -9.44 -7.62
N ALA A 301 8.47 -8.14 -7.41
CA ALA A 301 8.54 -7.16 -8.48
C ALA A 301 9.73 -7.44 -9.42
N PHE A 302 10.93 -7.69 -8.88
CA PHE A 302 12.10 -8.03 -9.70
C PHE A 302 11.96 -9.39 -10.38
N MET A 303 11.41 -10.39 -9.69
CA MET A 303 11.19 -11.72 -10.28
C MET A 303 10.18 -11.67 -11.43
N SER A 304 9.15 -10.84 -11.31
CA SER A 304 8.15 -10.58 -12.35
C SER A 304 8.74 -9.84 -13.54
N ALA A 305 9.43 -8.72 -13.29
CA ALA A 305 9.93 -7.84 -14.34
C ALA A 305 11.17 -8.36 -15.05
N THR A 306 12.06 -9.08 -14.36
CA THR A 306 13.38 -9.48 -14.89
C THR A 306 13.56 -10.98 -15.00
N GLY A 307 12.61 -11.77 -14.51
CA GLY A 307 12.73 -13.22 -14.40
C GLY A 307 13.66 -13.71 -13.28
N SER A 308 14.47 -12.83 -12.66
CA SER A 308 15.45 -13.19 -11.64
C SER A 308 15.12 -12.61 -10.27
N ARG A 309 14.97 -13.48 -9.27
CA ARG A 309 14.80 -13.09 -7.85
C ARG A 309 16.05 -12.43 -7.27
N HIS A 310 17.23 -12.79 -7.78
CA HIS A 310 18.52 -12.36 -7.23
C HIS A 310 18.75 -10.87 -7.43
N ARG A 311 18.14 -10.29 -8.46
CA ARG A 311 18.22 -8.84 -8.72
C ARG A 311 17.59 -7.99 -7.61
N ALA A 312 16.72 -8.54 -6.78
CA ALA A 312 16.17 -7.84 -5.63
C ALA A 312 17.08 -7.89 -4.39
N GLU A 313 18.03 -8.83 -4.31
CA GLU A 313 18.81 -9.09 -3.09
C GLU A 313 19.59 -7.87 -2.58
N PRO A 314 20.25 -7.06 -3.44
CA PRO A 314 20.92 -5.82 -2.99
C PRO A 314 19.95 -4.80 -2.38
N PHE A 315 18.76 -4.63 -2.97
CA PHE A 315 17.74 -3.71 -2.49
C PHE A 315 17.11 -4.16 -1.18
N ILE A 316 16.81 -5.46 -1.07
CA ILE A 316 16.29 -6.05 0.16
C ILE A 316 17.33 -5.91 1.27
N GLY A 317 18.60 -6.24 1.01
CA GLY A 317 19.70 -6.08 1.96
C GLY A 317 19.83 -4.63 2.41
N HIS A 318 19.81 -3.67 1.48
CA HIS A 318 19.85 -2.25 1.80
C HIS A 318 18.68 -1.81 2.68
N PHE A 319 17.45 -2.18 2.33
CA PHE A 319 16.26 -1.84 3.12
C PHE A 319 16.36 -2.36 4.56
N LEU A 320 16.74 -3.62 4.74
CA LEU A 320 16.89 -4.22 6.07
C LEU A 320 18.02 -3.57 6.87
N TRP A 321 19.12 -3.22 6.19
CA TRP A 321 20.29 -2.57 6.80
C TRP A 321 20.01 -1.14 7.24
N GLU A 322 19.25 -0.37 6.44
CA GLU A 322 18.78 0.97 6.80
C GLU A 322 17.73 0.91 7.91
N TYR A 323 16.83 -0.08 7.90
CA TYR A 323 15.84 -0.27 8.96
C TYR A 323 16.54 -0.51 10.31
N SER A 324 17.62 -1.30 10.30
CA SER A 324 18.42 -1.61 11.48
C SER A 324 19.19 -0.40 12.05
N CYS A 325 19.40 0.67 11.28
CA CYS A 325 20.06 1.90 11.76
C CYS A 325 19.31 2.60 12.90
N HIS A 326 18.02 2.31 13.04
CA HIS A 326 17.13 3.01 13.96
C HIS A 326 16.94 2.26 15.28
N PHE A 327 17.89 1.39 15.60
CA PHE A 327 17.95 0.59 16.82
C PHE A 327 19.28 0.83 17.54
N PRO A 328 19.35 0.60 18.86
CA PRO A 328 20.57 0.86 19.64
C PRO A 328 21.81 0.12 19.11
N ASP A 329 21.64 -1.15 18.72
CA ASP A 329 22.70 -1.96 18.10
C ASP A 329 22.23 -2.40 16.70
N ARG A 330 22.85 -1.79 15.70
CA ARG A 330 22.53 -2.03 14.29
C ARG A 330 22.87 -3.45 13.86
N GLU A 331 24.03 -3.97 14.24
CA GLU A 331 24.51 -5.27 13.73
C GLU A 331 23.70 -6.41 14.35
N VAL A 332 23.45 -6.34 15.66
CA VAL A 332 22.60 -7.30 16.36
C VAL A 332 21.17 -7.25 15.81
N THR A 333 20.64 -6.05 15.57
CA THR A 333 19.32 -5.89 14.96
C THR A 333 19.28 -6.49 13.57
N PHE A 334 20.26 -6.18 12.72
CA PHE A 334 20.33 -6.69 11.35
C PHE A 334 20.40 -8.22 11.33
N ALA A 335 21.24 -8.83 12.19
CA ALA A 335 21.31 -10.28 12.35
C ALA A 335 19.98 -10.88 12.80
N SER A 336 19.31 -10.26 13.78
CA SER A 336 18.00 -10.70 14.27
C SER A 336 16.95 -10.67 13.18
N ILE A 337 16.78 -9.55 12.47
CA ILE A 337 15.74 -9.40 11.44
C ILE A 337 16.02 -10.29 10.24
N THR A 338 17.27 -10.41 9.78
CA THR A 338 17.62 -11.24 8.62
C THR A 338 17.42 -12.72 8.91
N SER A 339 17.53 -13.13 10.17
CA SER A 339 17.24 -14.50 10.59
C SER A 339 15.74 -14.86 10.60
N ARG A 340 14.85 -13.86 10.62
CA ARG A 340 13.38 -14.01 10.67
C ARG A 340 12.71 -13.69 9.32
N VAL A 341 13.29 -12.78 8.54
CA VAL A 341 12.76 -12.29 7.25
C VAL A 341 12.34 -13.39 6.28
N PRO A 342 13.05 -14.54 6.14
CA PRO A 342 12.68 -15.55 5.16
C PRO A 342 11.25 -16.07 5.38
N TYR A 343 10.82 -16.27 6.62
CA TYR A 343 9.46 -16.69 6.93
C TYR A 343 8.43 -15.72 6.34
N TYR A 344 8.59 -14.43 6.63
CA TYR A 344 7.67 -13.38 6.21
C TYR A 344 7.71 -13.10 4.71
N MET A 345 8.88 -13.20 4.07
CA MET A 345 8.99 -13.16 2.61
C MET A 345 8.21 -14.31 1.97
N GLY A 346 8.38 -15.54 2.47
CA GLY A 346 7.64 -16.70 1.98
C GLY A 346 6.13 -16.56 2.17
N LEU A 347 5.71 -16.08 3.34
CA LEU A 347 4.32 -15.73 3.64
C LEU A 347 3.75 -14.72 2.64
N ASN A 348 4.49 -13.65 2.32
CA ASN A 348 4.05 -12.65 1.35
C ASN A 348 3.96 -13.22 -0.07
N LEU A 349 4.89 -14.07 -0.50
CA LEU A 349 4.80 -14.71 -1.82
C LEU A 349 3.58 -15.62 -1.95
N LEU A 350 3.20 -16.34 -0.89
CA LEU A 350 1.94 -17.11 -0.85
C LEU A 350 0.72 -16.19 -0.91
N ARG A 351 0.77 -15.04 -0.23
CA ARG A 351 -0.28 -14.01 -0.29
C ARG A 351 -0.49 -13.49 -1.71
N ILE A 352 0.59 -13.27 -2.45
CA ILE A 352 0.52 -12.86 -3.86
C ILE A 352 0.01 -14.00 -4.74
N ALA A 353 0.54 -15.22 -4.55
CA ALA A 353 0.14 -16.41 -5.31
C ALA A 353 -1.38 -16.70 -5.22
N ARG A 354 -2.00 -16.32 -4.10
CA ARG A 354 -3.45 -16.45 -3.87
C ARG A 354 -4.29 -15.62 -4.84
N ASN A 355 -3.78 -14.50 -5.35
CA ASN A 355 -4.55 -13.58 -6.18
C ASN A 355 -4.96 -14.18 -7.53
N ASP A 356 -6.10 -13.76 -8.07
CA ASP A 356 -6.68 -14.33 -9.30
C ASP A 356 -6.04 -13.77 -10.58
N TYR A 357 -5.41 -12.58 -10.51
CA TYR A 357 -4.67 -12.00 -11.64
C TYR A 357 -3.32 -12.69 -11.91
N VAL A 358 -2.85 -13.54 -11.01
CA VAL A 358 -1.56 -14.24 -11.15
C VAL A 358 -1.80 -15.51 -11.96
N ASP A 359 -1.11 -15.67 -13.09
CA ASP A 359 -1.20 -16.87 -13.93
C ASP A 359 -0.62 -18.12 -13.25
N ASP A 360 -1.03 -19.30 -13.70
CA ASP A 360 -0.67 -20.58 -13.07
C ASP A 360 0.83 -20.86 -13.11
N HIS A 361 1.52 -20.49 -14.18
CA HIS A 361 2.95 -20.73 -14.31
C HIS A 361 3.73 -19.86 -13.31
N TYR A 362 3.43 -18.57 -13.25
CA TYR A 362 4.06 -17.67 -12.30
C TYR A 362 3.67 -18.00 -10.85
N ARG A 363 2.42 -18.43 -10.61
CA ARG A 363 1.98 -18.90 -9.29
C ARG A 363 2.83 -20.06 -8.77
N ARG A 364 3.11 -21.06 -9.61
CA ARG A 364 4.01 -22.18 -9.25
C ARG A 364 5.43 -21.69 -8.91
N ARG A 365 5.93 -20.66 -9.60
CA ARG A 365 7.22 -20.03 -9.27
C ARG A 365 7.18 -19.35 -7.90
N LEU A 366 6.11 -18.63 -7.58
CA LEU A 366 5.92 -17.99 -6.27
C LEU A 366 5.87 -19.03 -5.15
N ILE A 367 5.10 -20.10 -5.30
CA ILE A 367 4.99 -21.19 -4.31
C ILE A 367 6.35 -21.85 -4.09
N ARG A 368 7.06 -22.20 -5.17
CA ARG A 368 8.41 -22.77 -5.09
C ARG A 368 9.39 -21.85 -4.37
N GLN A 369 9.30 -20.55 -4.62
CA GLN A 369 10.15 -19.56 -3.97
C GLN A 369 9.79 -19.36 -2.50
N ALA A 370 8.50 -19.39 -2.15
CA ALA A 370 8.07 -19.39 -0.75
C ALA A 370 8.64 -20.57 0.03
N LYS A 371 8.58 -21.78 -0.55
CA LYS A 371 9.20 -22.99 0.03
C LYS A 371 10.70 -22.80 0.26
N ARG A 372 11.43 -22.23 -0.71
CA ARG A 372 12.87 -21.96 -0.55
C ARG A 372 13.17 -21.04 0.63
N HIS A 373 12.38 -19.99 0.82
CA HIS A 373 12.54 -19.11 1.97
C HIS A 373 12.23 -19.82 3.28
N LEU A 374 11.15 -20.60 3.33
CA LEU A 374 10.80 -21.36 4.54
C LEU A 374 11.80 -22.50 4.84
N ARG A 375 12.54 -22.98 3.83
CA ARG A 375 13.64 -23.95 3.98
C ARG A 375 14.99 -23.31 4.31
N ALA A 376 15.16 -22.00 4.13
CA ALA A 376 16.39 -21.26 4.49
C ALA A 376 16.56 -21.12 6.01
N ALA A 377 15.99 -22.08 6.73
CA ALA A 377 15.77 -22.11 8.15
C ALA A 377 17.08 -22.44 8.86
#